data_AF-A0A164ADY6-F1
#
_entry.id   AF-A0A164ADY6-F1
#
_cell.length_a   1.000
_cell.length_b   1.000
_cell.length_c   1.000
_cell.angle_alpha   90.00
_cell.angle_beta   90.00
_cell.angle_gamma   90.00
#
_symmetry.space_group_name_H-M   'P 1'
#
loop_
_entity.id
_entity.type
_entity.pdbx_description
1 polymer ?
#
loop_
_entity_poly.entity_id
_entity_poly.type
_entity_poly.pdbx_seq_one_letter_code
_entity_poly.pdbx_strand_id
1 'polypeptide(L)'
;MSAISQPNRIRLRRLTPSLTVVTLIGCALGGCAGGDFGRTRNNAVTDDMHRWIGVEATGSVGLKSSEFQLTDLERQLRDLAYPLIEPPHSRPLWKSVFGDYKPIASPWRQNVTYDRTAYGRLLIDEPHRSHTSRYSVLMDDARDDILRFEAFYSTAAKVIELDRKRNASLKLVSALEPKERADAIARMDENALIVQWVEQCLQRRVSSYKWALERMVIHAPDGMASGADMLIGELAAQTTAMAGSLTPVRPGKVLQVGG
;
A
#
# COMPACT_ATOMS: atom_id res chain seq x y z
N MET A 1 10.85 88.01 45.70
CA MET A 1 12.06 87.43 45.08
C MET A 1 11.75 86.00 44.66
N SER A 2 12.20 85.65 43.44
CA SER A 2 12.34 84.31 42.84
C SER A 2 11.11 83.51 42.36
N ALA A 3 10.81 83.78 41.08
CA ALA A 3 10.55 82.86 39.95
C ALA A 3 9.44 81.79 40.03
N ILE A 4 8.29 82.13 39.44
CA ILE A 4 7.29 81.18 38.92
C ILE A 4 7.66 80.86 37.46
N SER A 5 7.95 79.59 37.14
CA SER A 5 8.16 79.11 35.76
C SER A 5 6.91 78.36 35.27
N GLN A 6 6.42 78.77 34.09
CA GLN A 6 5.25 78.23 33.37
C GLN A 6 5.51 76.86 32.69
N PRO A 7 4.44 76.17 32.21
CA PRO A 7 4.48 74.74 31.90
C PRO A 7 4.94 74.41 30.47
N ASN A 8 5.62 73.27 30.32
CA ASN A 8 6.05 72.74 29.03
C ASN A 8 4.90 72.02 28.30
N ARG A 9 4.61 72.48 27.08
CA ARG A 9 3.66 71.84 26.15
C ARG A 9 4.28 70.60 25.51
N ILE A 10 3.68 69.43 25.70
CA ILE A 10 4.02 68.21 24.94
C ILE A 10 3.23 68.23 23.62
N ARG A 11 3.95 68.33 22.49
CA ARG A 11 3.38 68.21 21.14
C ARG A 11 3.03 66.74 20.84
N LEU A 12 1.76 66.43 20.63
CA LEU A 12 1.36 65.18 19.98
C LEU A 12 1.79 65.21 18.50
N ARG A 13 2.68 64.28 18.13
CA ARG A 13 3.15 64.08 16.76
C ARG A 13 2.09 63.27 16.00
N ARG A 14 1.57 63.85 14.92
CA ARG A 14 0.63 63.19 13.99
C ARG A 14 1.30 61.97 13.35
N LEU A 15 0.71 60.80 13.52
CA LEU A 15 1.11 59.57 12.82
C LEU A 15 0.61 59.64 11.37
N THR A 16 1.52 59.39 10.45
CA THR A 16 1.36 59.39 8.99
C THR A 16 0.51 58.20 8.50
N PRO A 17 -0.29 58.36 7.43
CA PRO A 17 -1.25 57.35 6.96
C PRO A 17 -0.63 56.19 6.15
N SER A 18 0.70 56.10 6.09
CA SER A 18 1.39 55.17 5.18
C SER A 18 1.44 53.72 5.67
N LEU A 19 1.15 53.45 6.95
CA LEU A 19 1.25 52.09 7.50
C LEU A 19 0.01 51.23 7.21
N THR A 20 -1.17 51.84 7.04
CA THR A 20 -2.43 51.11 6.83
C THR A 20 -2.59 50.57 5.41
N VAL A 21 -1.92 51.16 4.41
CA VAL A 21 -2.01 50.71 3.01
C VAL A 21 -1.17 49.45 2.75
N VAL A 22 -0.04 49.27 3.45
CA VAL A 22 0.84 48.10 3.26
C VAL A 22 0.21 46.83 3.84
N THR A 23 -0.53 46.93 4.95
CA THR A 23 -1.19 45.78 5.58
C THR A 23 -2.36 45.24 4.75
N LEU A 24 -3.10 46.11 4.05
CA LEU A 24 -4.24 45.71 3.21
C LEU A 24 -3.81 45.01 1.91
N ILE A 25 -2.64 45.36 1.35
CA ILE A 25 -2.10 44.70 0.13
C ILE A 25 -1.55 43.30 0.45
N GLY A 26 -0.97 43.10 1.64
CA GLY A 26 -0.47 41.79 2.08
C GLY A 26 -1.58 40.73 2.23
N CYS A 27 -2.77 41.12 2.69
CA CYS A 27 -3.92 40.21 2.83
C CYS A 27 -4.57 39.84 1.48
N ALA A 28 -4.49 40.72 0.46
CA ALA A 28 -5.07 40.44 -0.85
C ALA A 28 -4.24 39.45 -1.70
N LEU A 29 -2.95 39.30 -1.41
CA LEU A 29 -2.07 38.34 -2.11
C LEU A 29 -2.00 36.95 -1.45
N GLY A 30 -2.50 36.80 -0.22
CA GLY A 30 -2.55 35.50 0.49
C GLY A 30 -3.76 34.62 0.14
N GLY A 31 -4.74 35.15 -0.61
CA GLY A 31 -6.02 34.49 -0.86
C GLY A 31 -6.08 33.53 -2.06
N CYS A 32 -5.03 33.44 -2.88
CA CYS A 32 -5.01 32.60 -4.08
C CYS A 32 -4.08 31.38 -3.99
N ALA A 33 -3.53 31.06 -2.80
CA ALA A 33 -2.87 29.78 -2.54
C ALA A 33 -3.89 28.75 -2.06
N GLY A 34 -4.90 28.47 -2.90
CA GLY A 34 -5.92 27.47 -2.65
C GLY A 34 -5.34 26.05 -2.72
N GLY A 35 -5.12 25.44 -1.55
CA GLY A 35 -5.31 24.00 -1.29
C GLY A 35 -4.82 22.99 -2.32
N ASP A 36 -3.51 22.83 -2.52
CA ASP A 36 -2.93 21.66 -3.22
C ASP A 36 -1.72 21.02 -2.51
N PHE A 37 -1.45 21.42 -1.26
CA PHE A 37 -0.28 20.95 -0.51
C PHE A 37 -0.39 19.48 -0.02
N GLY A 38 -1.58 18.88 -0.07
CA GLY A 38 -1.79 17.48 0.33
C GLY A 38 -1.69 16.48 -0.84
N ARG A 39 -2.06 16.88 -2.06
CA ARG A 39 -2.06 15.98 -3.22
C ARG A 39 -0.66 15.71 -3.74
N THR A 40 0.18 16.74 -3.81
CA THR A 40 1.55 16.58 -4.31
C THR A 40 2.38 15.64 -3.41
N ARG A 41 2.26 15.76 -2.09
CA ARG A 41 2.94 14.85 -1.14
C ARG A 41 2.42 13.41 -1.22
N ASN A 42 1.09 13.23 -1.26
CA ASN A 42 0.51 11.90 -1.39
C ASN A 42 0.88 11.26 -2.73
N ASN A 43 0.82 12.02 -3.83
CA ASN A 43 1.22 11.55 -5.15
C ASN A 43 2.70 11.16 -5.19
N ALA A 44 3.60 11.91 -4.55
CA ALA A 44 5.03 11.57 -4.53
C ALA A 44 5.33 10.25 -3.82
N VAL A 45 4.66 9.97 -2.69
CA VAL A 45 4.89 8.72 -1.94
C VAL A 45 4.20 7.52 -2.62
N THR A 46 2.99 7.73 -3.15
CA THR A 46 2.31 6.70 -3.94
C THR A 46 3.05 6.40 -5.24
N ASP A 47 3.64 7.41 -5.89
CA ASP A 47 4.46 7.24 -7.11
C ASP A 47 5.76 6.47 -6.82
N ASP A 48 6.38 6.71 -5.66
CA ASP A 48 7.51 5.90 -5.21
C ASP A 48 7.10 4.43 -5.03
N MET A 49 5.93 4.18 -4.41
CA MET A 49 5.37 2.84 -4.30
C MET A 49 5.09 2.18 -5.65
N HIS A 50 4.43 2.89 -6.56
CA HIS A 50 4.14 2.42 -7.90
C HIS A 50 5.40 2.03 -8.66
N ARG A 51 6.49 2.79 -8.47
CA ARG A 51 7.79 2.51 -9.07
C ARG A 51 8.48 1.30 -8.45
N TRP A 52 8.61 1.24 -7.13
CA TRP A 52 9.49 0.24 -6.51
C TRP A 52 8.90 -1.18 -6.55
N ILE A 53 7.58 -1.33 -6.42
CA ILE A 53 6.95 -2.67 -6.34
C ILE A 53 7.20 -3.50 -7.59
N GLY A 54 7.14 -2.85 -8.76
CA GLY A 54 7.43 -3.49 -10.05
C GLY A 54 8.90 -3.84 -10.18
N VAL A 55 9.78 -2.89 -9.83
CA VAL A 55 11.24 -3.08 -9.84
C VAL A 55 11.67 -4.22 -8.92
N GLU A 56 11.10 -4.31 -7.72
CA GLU A 56 11.42 -5.36 -6.77
C GLU A 56 10.88 -6.71 -7.25
N ALA A 57 9.66 -6.74 -7.78
CA ALA A 57 9.07 -7.96 -8.31
C ALA A 57 9.92 -8.53 -9.47
N THR A 58 10.22 -7.74 -10.50
CA THR A 58 11.01 -8.24 -11.65
C THR A 58 12.47 -8.47 -11.27
N GLY A 59 13.08 -7.54 -10.53
CA GLY A 59 14.50 -7.58 -10.19
C GLY A 59 14.88 -8.76 -9.30
N SER A 60 13.97 -9.21 -8.44
CA SER A 60 14.19 -10.39 -7.58
C SER A 60 14.21 -11.73 -8.34
N VAL A 61 13.74 -11.77 -9.59
CA VAL A 61 13.86 -12.95 -10.47
C VAL A 61 14.76 -12.72 -11.68
N GLY A 62 15.57 -11.66 -11.66
CA GLY A 62 16.51 -11.34 -12.73
C GLY A 62 15.87 -10.78 -14.01
N LEU A 63 14.63 -10.31 -13.94
CA LEU A 63 13.93 -9.66 -15.04
C LEU A 63 14.05 -8.13 -14.95
N LYS A 64 13.96 -7.47 -16.11
CA LYS A 64 13.93 -6.00 -16.20
C LYS A 64 12.50 -5.50 -15.97
N SER A 65 12.35 -4.42 -15.21
CA SER A 65 11.07 -3.70 -15.09
C SER A 65 10.79 -2.86 -16.34
N SER A 66 9.51 -2.61 -16.60
CA SER A 66 9.07 -1.89 -17.78
C SER A 66 9.23 -0.36 -17.64
N GLU A 67 9.69 0.30 -18.70
CA GLU A 67 9.83 1.76 -18.80
C GLU A 67 8.52 2.46 -19.21
N PHE A 68 7.49 1.72 -19.65
CA PHE A 68 6.19 2.27 -20.00
C PHE A 68 5.52 2.99 -18.82
N GLN A 69 4.63 3.93 -19.12
CA GLN A 69 3.79 4.52 -18.07
C GLN A 69 2.78 3.49 -17.55
N LEU A 70 2.47 3.53 -16.25
CA LEU A 70 1.43 2.70 -15.66
C LEU A 70 0.05 3.19 -16.11
N THR A 71 -0.82 2.26 -16.46
CA THR A 71 -2.25 2.55 -16.61
C THR A 71 -2.92 2.72 -15.24
N ASP A 72 -4.12 3.30 -15.20
CA ASP A 72 -4.84 3.49 -13.94
C ASP A 72 -5.19 2.17 -13.25
N LEU A 73 -5.51 1.13 -14.02
CA LEU A 73 -5.74 -0.21 -13.48
C LEU A 73 -4.45 -0.84 -12.94
N GLU A 74 -3.31 -0.58 -13.58
CA GLU A 74 -2.00 -1.04 -13.09
C GLU A 74 -1.58 -0.31 -11.81
N ARG A 75 -1.88 0.99 -11.68
CA ARG A 75 -1.71 1.73 -10.43
C ARG A 75 -2.60 1.17 -9.32
N GLN A 76 -3.90 1.00 -9.63
CA GLN A 76 -4.87 0.43 -8.70
C GLN A 76 -4.48 -1.00 -8.25
N LEU A 77 -3.94 -1.83 -9.15
CA LEU A 77 -3.42 -3.15 -8.81
C LEU A 77 -2.34 -3.07 -7.72
N ARG A 78 -1.41 -2.11 -7.85
CA ARG A 78 -0.31 -1.90 -6.90
C ARG A 78 -0.80 -1.35 -5.56
N ASP A 79 -1.74 -0.41 -5.60
CA ASP A 79 -2.37 0.15 -4.41
C ASP A 79 -3.10 -0.93 -3.58
N LEU A 80 -3.80 -1.84 -4.25
CA LEU A 80 -4.49 -2.96 -3.61
C LEU A 80 -3.54 -4.09 -3.20
N ALA A 81 -2.42 -4.27 -3.92
CA ALA A 81 -1.41 -5.28 -3.60
C ALA A 81 -0.65 -4.95 -2.32
N TYR A 82 -0.27 -3.67 -2.13
CA TYR A 82 0.65 -3.28 -1.06
C TYR A 82 0.20 -3.73 0.34
N PRO A 83 -1.07 -3.51 0.77
CA PRO A 83 -1.50 -3.94 2.10
C PRO A 83 -1.57 -5.46 2.28
N LEU A 84 -1.73 -6.22 1.19
CA LEU A 84 -1.72 -7.68 1.21
C LEU A 84 -0.28 -8.23 1.27
N ILE A 85 0.69 -7.49 0.71
CA ILE A 85 2.12 -7.77 0.73
C ILE A 85 2.75 -7.44 2.08
N GLU A 86 2.36 -6.32 2.69
CA GLU A 86 2.80 -5.92 4.03
C GLU A 86 2.53 -7.07 5.01
N PRO A 87 3.41 -7.37 5.98
CA PRO A 87 3.08 -8.33 7.02
C PRO A 87 1.81 -7.90 7.79
N PRO A 88 0.94 -8.84 8.22
CA PRO A 88 -0.15 -8.50 9.10
C PRO A 88 0.43 -7.88 10.38
N HIS A 89 0.14 -6.60 10.59
CA HIS A 89 0.57 -5.83 11.75
C HIS A 89 -0.62 -5.61 12.67
N SER A 90 -0.44 -5.76 13.99
CA SER A 90 -1.41 -5.35 15.02
C SER A 90 -1.59 -3.82 15.13
N ARG A 91 -1.18 -3.05 14.11
CA ARG A 91 -1.26 -1.59 14.16
C ARG A 91 -2.70 -1.17 13.88
N PRO A 92 -3.27 -0.26 14.69
CA PRO A 92 -4.62 0.23 14.44
C PRO A 92 -4.67 0.93 13.07
N LEU A 93 -5.68 0.58 12.27
CA LEU A 93 -5.91 0.99 10.88
C LEU A 93 -5.57 2.45 10.58
N TRP A 94 -5.84 3.39 11.49
CA TRP A 94 -5.58 4.82 11.31
C TRP A 94 -4.09 5.20 11.15
N LYS A 95 -3.13 4.35 11.57
CA LYS A 95 -1.69 4.59 11.35
C LYS A 95 -1.20 4.13 9.97
N SER A 96 -1.96 3.29 9.26
CA SER A 96 -1.65 2.87 7.87
C SER A 96 -2.25 3.82 6.82
N VAL A 97 -3.22 4.66 7.23
CA VAL A 97 -4.03 5.51 6.32
C VAL A 97 -3.26 6.68 5.70
N PHE A 98 -2.03 6.98 6.12
CA PHE A 98 -1.26 8.10 5.55
C PHE A 98 0.11 7.67 5.03
N GLY A 99 0.11 7.04 3.85
CA GLY A 99 1.17 7.20 2.86
C GLY A 99 2.60 6.84 3.28
N ASP A 100 2.81 5.96 4.25
CA ASP A 100 4.14 5.46 4.59
C ASP A 100 4.38 4.13 3.87
N TYR A 101 4.49 4.17 2.54
CA TYR A 101 4.88 3.00 1.77
C TYR A 101 6.34 2.68 2.02
N LYS A 102 6.62 1.48 2.51
CA LYS A 102 7.98 0.99 2.74
C LYS A 102 8.32 -0.04 1.68
N PRO A 103 9.52 0.02 1.08
CA PRO A 103 10.01 -1.07 0.25
C PRO A 103 10.02 -2.37 1.06
N ILE A 104 9.32 -3.39 0.54
CA ILE A 104 9.25 -4.73 1.11
C ILE A 104 9.96 -5.65 0.13
N ALA A 105 10.86 -6.50 0.60
CA ALA A 105 11.53 -7.46 -0.29
C ALA A 105 10.52 -8.50 -0.79
N SER A 106 10.59 -8.85 -2.07
CA SER A 106 9.76 -9.92 -2.62
C SER A 106 10.09 -11.26 -1.95
N PRO A 107 9.17 -12.24 -1.95
CA PRO A 107 9.42 -13.54 -1.38
C PRO A 107 10.56 -14.30 -2.07
N TRP A 108 10.91 -13.92 -3.30
CA TRP A 108 11.90 -14.57 -4.14
C TRP A 108 13.30 -14.00 -3.93
N ARG A 109 13.40 -12.77 -3.38
CA ARG A 109 14.67 -12.20 -2.90
C ARG A 109 15.04 -12.71 -1.51
N GLN A 110 14.04 -13.00 -0.67
CA GLN A 110 14.26 -13.39 0.72
C GLN A 110 14.88 -14.79 0.81
N ASN A 111 16.02 -14.89 1.48
CA ASN A 111 16.71 -16.16 1.73
C ASN A 111 16.28 -16.83 3.05
N VAL A 112 15.39 -16.18 3.81
CA VAL A 112 14.92 -16.65 5.11
C VAL A 112 13.60 -17.39 4.92
N THR A 113 13.50 -18.59 5.49
CA THR A 113 12.27 -19.37 5.52
C THR A 113 11.18 -18.60 6.25
N TYR A 114 9.99 -18.54 5.66
CA TYR A 114 8.83 -17.91 6.28
C TYR A 114 8.50 -18.53 7.64
N ASP A 115 8.56 -17.73 8.71
CA ASP A 115 8.13 -18.16 10.05
C ASP A 115 6.64 -17.91 10.24
N ARG A 116 5.83 -18.95 10.05
CA ARG A 116 4.37 -18.88 10.28
C ARG A 116 4.00 -18.52 11.72
N THR A 117 4.91 -18.71 12.67
CA THR A 117 4.64 -18.52 14.10
C THR A 117 4.86 -17.07 14.55
N ALA A 118 5.59 -16.26 13.77
CA ALA A 118 5.97 -14.91 14.15
C ALA A 118 4.76 -14.02 14.46
N TYR A 119 3.74 -14.04 13.60
CA TYR A 119 2.48 -13.30 13.81
C TYR A 119 1.79 -13.72 15.11
N GLY A 120 1.59 -15.03 15.32
CA GLY A 120 0.90 -15.50 16.51
C GLY A 120 1.68 -15.25 17.80
N ARG A 121 3.01 -15.37 17.78
CA ARG A 121 3.86 -14.99 18.92
C ARG A 121 3.72 -13.51 19.23
N LEU A 122 3.82 -12.63 18.22
CA LEU A 122 3.61 -11.20 18.41
C LEU A 122 2.24 -10.91 19.02
N LEU A 123 1.17 -11.52 18.48
CA LEU A 123 -0.20 -11.35 18.98
C LEU A 123 -0.37 -11.87 20.42
N ILE A 124 0.32 -12.95 20.79
CA ILE A 124 0.25 -13.55 22.14
C ILE A 124 1.13 -12.79 23.14
N ASP A 125 2.28 -12.28 22.71
CA ASP A 125 3.28 -11.62 23.55
C ASP A 125 2.95 -10.13 23.75
N GLU A 126 2.21 -9.50 22.82
CA GLU A 126 1.85 -8.10 22.90
C GLU A 126 0.96 -7.81 24.12
N PRO A 127 1.20 -6.70 24.86
CA PRO A 127 0.40 -6.31 26.03
C PRO A 127 -1.05 -6.00 25.64
N HIS A 128 -1.90 -7.01 25.68
CA HIS A 128 -3.34 -6.90 25.44
C HIS A 128 -4.08 -6.65 26.76
N ARG A 129 -5.15 -5.84 26.72
CA ARG A 129 -5.99 -5.61 27.91
C ARG A 129 -6.71 -6.89 28.38
N SER A 130 -6.99 -7.83 27.47
CA SER A 130 -7.64 -9.12 27.77
C SER A 130 -7.34 -10.19 26.70
N HIS A 131 -7.52 -11.47 27.03
CA HIS A 131 -7.43 -12.57 26.06
C HIS A 131 -8.46 -12.44 24.93
N THR A 132 -9.68 -12.02 25.27
CA THR A 132 -10.76 -11.66 24.33
C THR A 132 -10.29 -10.65 23.27
N SER A 133 -9.51 -9.63 23.65
CA SER A 133 -9.04 -8.62 22.68
C SER A 133 -8.11 -9.21 21.60
N ARG A 134 -7.38 -10.29 21.88
CA ARG A 134 -6.52 -10.97 20.90
C ARG A 134 -7.35 -11.65 19.81
N TYR A 135 -8.47 -12.25 20.20
CA TYR A 135 -9.42 -12.85 19.25
C TYR A 135 -10.01 -11.77 18.33
N SER A 136 -10.37 -10.61 18.88
CA SER A 136 -10.87 -9.50 18.07
C SER A 136 -9.83 -9.05 17.03
N VAL A 137 -8.57 -8.86 17.42
CA VAL A 137 -7.50 -8.50 16.47
C VAL A 137 -7.35 -9.55 15.36
N LEU A 138 -7.27 -10.84 15.70
CA LEU A 138 -7.19 -11.91 14.71
C LEU A 138 -8.39 -11.93 13.74
N MET A 139 -9.59 -11.71 14.28
CA MET A 139 -10.81 -11.66 13.48
C MET A 139 -10.85 -10.44 12.56
N ASP A 140 -10.39 -9.29 13.05
CA ASP A 140 -10.35 -8.05 12.26
C ASP A 140 -9.31 -8.15 11.14
N ASP A 141 -8.12 -8.68 11.42
CA ASP A 141 -7.09 -8.94 10.40
C ASP A 141 -7.60 -9.91 9.32
N ALA A 142 -8.30 -10.98 9.72
CA ALA A 142 -8.88 -11.93 8.79
C ALA A 142 -10.00 -11.30 7.92
N ARG A 143 -10.88 -10.49 8.52
CA ARG A 143 -11.94 -9.76 7.78
C ARG A 143 -11.36 -8.75 6.80
N ASP A 144 -10.35 -7.99 7.23
CA ASP A 144 -9.69 -7.00 6.39
C ASP A 144 -9.04 -7.68 5.18
N ASP A 145 -8.39 -8.83 5.37
CA ASP A 145 -7.81 -9.61 4.27
C ASP A 145 -8.89 -10.14 3.32
N ILE A 146 -10.04 -10.60 3.82
CA ILE A 146 -11.18 -11.02 2.98
C ILE A 146 -11.71 -9.86 2.13
N LEU A 147 -11.89 -8.67 2.73
CA LEU A 147 -12.38 -7.49 2.00
C LEU A 147 -11.39 -7.02 0.93
N ARG A 148 -10.09 -7.02 1.27
CA ARG A 148 -9.02 -6.64 0.33
C ARG A 148 -8.86 -7.65 -0.79
N PHE A 149 -9.06 -8.93 -0.50
CA PHE A 149 -8.99 -10.03 -1.47
C PHE A 149 -9.91 -9.78 -2.66
N GLU A 150 -11.20 -9.50 -2.42
CA GLU A 150 -12.18 -9.32 -3.48
C GLU A 150 -11.82 -8.13 -4.39
N ALA A 151 -11.50 -6.98 -3.79
CA ALA A 151 -11.13 -5.77 -4.52
C ALA A 151 -9.87 -6.00 -5.37
N PHE A 152 -8.86 -6.66 -4.81
CA PHE A 152 -7.62 -6.98 -5.49
C PHE A 152 -7.84 -7.90 -6.70
N TYR A 153 -8.50 -9.04 -6.50
CA TYR A 153 -8.69 -10.04 -7.56
C TYR A 153 -9.57 -9.53 -8.71
N SER A 154 -10.59 -8.71 -8.41
CA SER A 154 -11.40 -8.03 -9.44
C SER A 154 -10.55 -7.12 -10.34
N THR A 155 -9.59 -6.40 -9.75
CA THR A 155 -8.67 -5.52 -10.48
C THR A 155 -7.62 -6.32 -11.24
N ALA A 156 -7.03 -7.34 -10.61
CA ALA A 156 -6.05 -8.24 -11.22
C ALA A 156 -6.61 -8.95 -12.47
N ALA A 157 -7.85 -9.44 -12.42
CA ALA A 157 -8.51 -10.04 -13.56
C ALA A 157 -8.61 -9.08 -14.77
N LYS A 158 -8.93 -7.80 -14.52
CA LYS A 158 -8.99 -6.77 -15.56
C LYS A 158 -7.61 -6.46 -16.15
N VAL A 159 -6.58 -6.36 -15.31
CA VAL A 159 -5.20 -6.12 -15.76
C VAL A 159 -4.71 -7.29 -16.62
N ILE A 160 -4.96 -8.53 -16.20
CA ILE A 160 -4.58 -9.72 -16.98
C ILE A 160 -5.30 -9.75 -18.34
N GLU A 161 -6.56 -9.33 -18.40
CA GLU A 161 -7.27 -9.23 -19.67
C GLU A 161 -6.67 -8.15 -20.59
N LEU A 162 -6.24 -7.02 -20.03
CA LEU A 162 -5.48 -6.01 -20.79
C LEU A 162 -4.12 -6.53 -21.25
N ASP A 163 -3.44 -7.32 -20.42
CA ASP A 163 -2.19 -7.98 -20.80
C ASP A 163 -2.43 -8.96 -21.97
N ARG A 164 -3.55 -9.70 -21.99
CA ARG A 164 -3.89 -10.62 -23.10
C ARG A 164 -4.06 -9.86 -24.39
N LYS A 165 -4.80 -8.75 -24.33
CA LYS A 165 -4.97 -7.84 -25.47
C LYS A 165 -3.63 -7.28 -25.93
N ARG A 166 -2.77 -6.84 -25.00
CA ARG A 166 -1.41 -6.36 -25.32
C ARG A 166 -0.61 -7.42 -26.08
N ASN A 167 -0.60 -8.67 -25.60
CA ASN A 167 0.11 -9.76 -26.26
C ASN A 167 -0.45 -10.12 -27.64
N ALA A 168 -1.77 -10.06 -27.81
CA ALA A 168 -2.39 -10.26 -29.11
C ALA A 168 -1.99 -9.12 -30.08
N SER A 169 -2.02 -7.87 -29.61
CA SER A 169 -1.62 -6.69 -30.40
C SER A 169 -0.16 -6.75 -30.85
N LEU A 170 0.76 -7.25 -30.01
CA LEU A 170 2.19 -7.40 -30.37
C LEU A 170 2.43 -8.30 -31.61
N LYS A 171 1.45 -9.10 -32.01
CA LYS A 171 1.51 -9.94 -33.23
C LYS A 171 0.99 -9.23 -34.47
N LEU A 172 0.22 -8.16 -34.30
CA LEU A 172 -0.49 -7.45 -35.37
C LEU A 172 0.21 -6.14 -35.78
N VAL A 173 1.04 -5.57 -34.92
CA VAL A 173 1.77 -4.32 -35.19
C VAL A 173 2.89 -4.57 -36.22
N SER A 174 2.83 -3.88 -37.36
CA SER A 174 3.74 -4.08 -38.49
C SER A 174 5.12 -3.42 -38.33
N ALA A 175 5.22 -2.34 -37.54
CA ALA A 175 6.45 -1.57 -37.36
C ALA A 175 6.91 -1.54 -35.88
N LEU A 176 6.91 -2.69 -35.22
CA LEU A 176 7.26 -2.81 -33.80
C LEU A 176 8.79 -2.85 -33.58
N GLU A 177 9.32 -1.92 -32.78
CA GLU A 177 10.74 -1.90 -32.42
C GLU A 177 11.07 -3.05 -31.44
N PRO A 178 12.27 -3.67 -31.51
CA PRO A 178 12.69 -4.67 -30.53
C PRO A 178 12.65 -4.18 -29.08
N LYS A 179 13.03 -2.91 -28.82
CA LYS A 179 12.96 -2.32 -27.48
C LYS A 179 11.52 -2.23 -26.99
N GLU A 180 10.62 -1.73 -27.82
CA GLU A 180 9.19 -1.60 -27.51
C GLU A 180 8.56 -2.96 -27.22
N ARG A 181 8.90 -3.99 -28.02
CA ARG A 181 8.47 -5.37 -27.77
C ARG A 181 8.94 -5.87 -26.41
N ALA A 182 10.22 -5.68 -26.09
CA ALA A 182 10.79 -6.12 -24.82
C ALA A 182 10.13 -5.42 -23.62
N ASP A 183 9.81 -4.14 -23.76
CA ASP A 183 9.18 -3.36 -22.71
C ASP A 183 7.72 -3.76 -22.47
N ALA A 184 6.96 -4.01 -23.54
CA ALA A 184 5.60 -4.53 -23.46
C ALA A 184 5.55 -5.90 -22.75
N ILE A 185 6.53 -6.76 -23.06
CA ILE A 185 6.72 -8.06 -22.41
C ILE A 185 7.04 -7.88 -20.92
N ALA A 186 7.97 -6.98 -20.59
CA ALA A 186 8.36 -6.69 -19.22
C ALA A 186 7.18 -6.18 -18.38
N ARG A 187 6.25 -5.40 -18.95
CA ARG A 187 5.06 -4.95 -18.23
C ARG A 187 4.12 -6.10 -17.88
N MET A 188 3.90 -7.02 -18.81
CA MET A 188 3.07 -8.21 -18.57
C MET A 188 3.68 -9.11 -17.49
N ASP A 189 5.01 -9.20 -17.46
CA ASP A 189 5.75 -9.91 -16.41
C ASP A 189 5.59 -9.27 -15.04
N GLU A 190 5.75 -7.96 -14.97
CA GLU A 190 5.62 -7.19 -13.75
C GLU A 190 4.24 -7.35 -13.13
N ASN A 191 3.19 -7.24 -13.94
CA ASN A 191 1.81 -7.45 -13.50
C ASN A 191 1.59 -8.89 -13.01
N ALA A 192 2.09 -9.89 -13.74
CA ALA A 192 1.99 -11.29 -13.35
C ALA A 192 2.71 -11.61 -12.03
N LEU A 193 3.88 -11.00 -11.80
CA LEU A 193 4.66 -11.19 -10.58
C LEU A 193 3.99 -10.55 -9.36
N ILE A 194 3.44 -9.35 -9.50
CA ILE A 194 2.71 -8.69 -8.39
C ILE A 194 1.54 -9.56 -7.92
N VAL A 195 0.79 -10.16 -8.85
CA VAL A 195 -0.31 -11.09 -8.52
C VAL A 195 0.20 -12.30 -7.74
N GLN A 196 1.29 -12.92 -8.19
CA GLN A 196 1.87 -14.09 -7.53
C GLN A 196 2.46 -13.76 -6.14
N TRP A 197 2.99 -12.56 -5.96
CA TRP A 197 3.46 -12.11 -4.66
C TRP A 197 2.30 -12.04 -3.67
N VAL A 198 1.19 -11.39 -4.06
CA VAL A 198 -0.01 -11.32 -3.23
C VAL A 198 -0.54 -12.71 -2.88
N GLU A 199 -0.65 -13.61 -3.87
CA GLU A 199 -1.04 -15.01 -3.68
C GLU A 199 -0.19 -15.71 -2.61
N GLN A 200 1.13 -15.58 -2.70
CA GLN A 200 2.04 -16.20 -1.74
C GLN A 200 1.91 -15.58 -0.34
N CYS A 201 1.71 -14.27 -0.24
CA CYS A 201 1.49 -13.60 1.04
C CYS A 201 0.17 -14.02 1.69
N LEU A 202 -0.91 -14.17 0.94
CA LEU A 202 -2.21 -14.64 1.45
C LEU A 202 -2.13 -16.07 1.98
N GLN A 203 -1.46 -16.99 1.28
CA GLN A 203 -1.23 -18.36 1.75
C GLN A 203 -0.44 -18.41 3.07
N ARG A 204 0.57 -17.53 3.18
CA ARG A 204 1.39 -17.34 4.39
C ARG A 204 0.55 -16.80 5.55
N ARG A 205 -0.30 -15.79 5.32
CA ARG A 205 -1.24 -15.21 6.29
C ARG A 205 -2.21 -16.26 6.84
N VAL A 206 -2.89 -17.01 5.97
CA VAL A 206 -3.78 -18.12 6.39
C VAL A 206 -3.05 -19.10 7.31
N SER A 207 -1.81 -19.48 6.96
CA SER A 207 -1.00 -20.38 7.79
C SER A 207 -0.65 -19.79 9.16
N SER A 208 -0.42 -18.48 9.23
CA SER A 208 -0.14 -17.76 10.47
C SER A 208 -1.37 -17.58 11.34
N TYR A 209 -2.53 -17.28 10.76
CA TYR A 209 -3.78 -17.13 11.48
C TYR A 209 -4.22 -18.46 12.12
N LYS A 210 -4.12 -19.57 11.38
CA LYS A 210 -4.37 -20.92 11.94
C LYS A 210 -3.46 -21.22 13.11
N TRP A 211 -2.16 -20.96 12.95
CA TRP A 211 -1.19 -21.19 14.02
C TRP A 211 -1.53 -20.37 15.27
N ALA A 212 -1.88 -19.08 15.10
CA ALA A 212 -2.24 -18.19 16.20
C ALA A 212 -3.49 -18.67 16.93
N LEU A 213 -4.55 -19.00 16.20
CA LEU A 213 -5.82 -19.49 16.76
C LEU A 213 -5.61 -20.72 17.63
N GLU A 214 -4.86 -21.72 17.13
CA GLU A 214 -4.55 -22.94 17.87
C GLU A 214 -3.91 -22.65 19.23
N ARG A 215 -2.97 -21.69 19.31
CA ARG A 215 -2.29 -21.35 20.58
C ARG A 215 -3.20 -20.54 21.48
N MET A 216 -3.99 -19.63 20.93
CA MET A 216 -4.93 -18.82 21.70
C MET A 216 -5.96 -19.71 22.41
N VAL A 217 -6.49 -20.72 21.72
CA VAL A 217 -7.42 -21.70 22.32
C VAL A 217 -6.76 -22.49 23.46
N ILE A 218 -5.47 -22.84 23.34
CA ILE A 218 -4.74 -23.52 24.42
C ILE A 218 -4.55 -22.58 25.63
N HIS A 219 -4.19 -21.33 25.41
CA HIS A 219 -3.91 -20.38 26.49
C HIS A 219 -5.16 -19.91 27.22
N ALA A 220 -6.23 -19.61 26.50
CA ALA A 220 -7.48 -19.08 27.04
C ALA A 220 -8.64 -19.38 26.08
N PRO A 221 -9.36 -20.49 26.30
CA PRO A 221 -10.54 -20.82 25.51
C PRO A 221 -11.60 -19.72 25.59
N ASP A 222 -12.13 -19.30 24.44
CA ASP A 222 -13.18 -18.29 24.31
C ASP A 222 -14.14 -18.69 23.17
N GLY A 223 -15.43 -18.35 23.31
CA GLY A 223 -16.45 -18.64 22.29
C GLY A 223 -16.19 -17.97 20.93
N MET A 224 -15.41 -16.88 20.90
CA MET A 224 -15.00 -16.23 19.65
C MET A 224 -14.07 -17.10 18.78
N ALA A 225 -13.47 -18.16 19.33
CA ALA A 225 -12.60 -19.05 18.56
C ALA A 225 -13.29 -19.64 17.32
N SER A 226 -14.58 -20.00 17.42
CA SER A 226 -15.35 -20.51 16.28
C SER A 226 -15.57 -19.44 15.21
N GLY A 227 -15.80 -18.18 15.61
CA GLY A 227 -15.92 -17.06 14.68
C GLY A 227 -14.61 -16.76 13.95
N ALA A 228 -13.48 -16.82 14.66
CA ALA A 228 -12.16 -16.70 14.06
C ALA A 228 -11.86 -17.85 13.08
N ASP A 229 -12.17 -19.10 13.47
CA ASP A 229 -11.98 -20.28 12.60
C ASP A 229 -12.77 -20.15 11.29
N MET A 230 -14.03 -19.70 11.37
CA MET A 230 -14.88 -19.48 10.20
C MET A 230 -14.29 -18.45 9.22
N LEU A 231 -13.82 -17.30 9.72
CA LEU A 231 -13.18 -16.26 8.89
C LEU A 231 -11.88 -16.77 8.25
N ILE A 232 -11.05 -17.48 9.01
CA ILE A 232 -9.83 -18.07 8.49
C ILE A 232 -10.13 -19.13 7.43
N GLY A 233 -11.18 -19.94 7.64
CA GLY A 233 -11.69 -20.92 6.69
C GLY A 233 -12.16 -20.28 5.39
N GLU A 234 -12.90 -19.16 5.47
CA GLU A 234 -13.34 -18.39 4.31
C GLU A 234 -12.15 -17.84 3.51
N LEU A 235 -11.21 -17.16 4.16
CA LEU A 235 -10.00 -16.64 3.49
C LEU A 235 -9.18 -17.77 2.85
N ALA A 236 -9.07 -18.92 3.53
CA ALA A 236 -8.39 -20.10 2.99
C ALA A 236 -9.09 -20.66 1.75
N ALA A 237 -10.43 -20.73 1.76
CA ALA A 237 -11.22 -21.19 0.64
C ALA A 237 -11.09 -20.25 -0.55
N GLN A 238 -11.18 -18.93 -0.34
CA GLN A 238 -10.97 -17.92 -1.38
C GLN A 238 -9.58 -18.01 -2.00
N THR A 239 -8.53 -18.07 -1.16
CA THR A 239 -7.13 -18.18 -1.62
C THR A 239 -6.91 -19.47 -2.43
N THR A 240 -7.51 -20.59 -2.01
CA THR A 240 -7.41 -21.87 -2.72
C THR A 240 -8.17 -21.83 -4.05
N ALA A 241 -9.38 -21.25 -4.07
CA ALA A 241 -10.18 -21.14 -5.28
C ALA A 241 -9.52 -20.25 -6.33
N MET A 242 -8.83 -19.19 -5.90
CA MET A 242 -8.16 -18.29 -6.82
C MET A 242 -6.75 -18.73 -7.23
N ALA A 243 -6.10 -19.62 -6.46
CA ALA A 243 -4.79 -20.15 -6.80
C ALA A 243 -4.81 -20.79 -8.21
N GLY A 244 -4.11 -20.16 -9.15
CA GLY A 244 -4.05 -20.62 -10.54
C GLY A 244 -5.25 -20.26 -11.43
N SER A 245 -6.28 -19.61 -10.89
CA SER A 245 -7.45 -19.15 -11.67
C SER A 245 -7.12 -17.97 -12.59
N LEU A 246 -6.24 -17.09 -12.13
CA LEU A 246 -5.73 -15.96 -12.89
C LEU A 246 -4.52 -16.42 -13.71
N THR A 247 -4.76 -16.91 -14.93
CA THR A 247 -3.67 -17.34 -15.82
C THR A 247 -3.01 -16.12 -16.46
N PRO A 248 -1.76 -15.76 -16.09
CA PRO A 248 -1.06 -14.65 -16.72
C PRO A 248 -0.69 -15.00 -18.16
N VAL A 249 -0.48 -13.97 -18.97
CA VAL A 249 -0.24 -14.15 -20.41
C VAL A 249 1.09 -14.81 -20.72
N ARG A 250 2.10 -14.48 -19.91
CA ARG A 250 3.33 -15.25 -19.87
C ARG A 250 3.30 -16.07 -18.58
N PRO A 251 3.52 -17.39 -18.67
CA PRO A 251 3.37 -18.27 -17.52
C PRO A 251 4.39 -17.89 -16.43
N GLY A 252 3.90 -17.63 -15.23
CA GLY A 252 4.75 -17.49 -14.05
C GLY A 252 5.43 -18.83 -13.66
N LYS A 253 6.77 -18.90 -13.58
CA LYS A 253 7.51 -19.57 -12.45
C LYS A 253 6.93 -19.03 -11.14
N VAL A 254 6.55 -17.77 -11.03
CA VAL A 254 7.42 -16.57 -10.92
C VAL A 254 8.37 -16.31 -12.13
N LEU A 255 7.82 -16.44 -13.35
CA LEU A 255 8.34 -16.43 -14.77
C LEU A 255 9.56 -17.34 -15.24
N GLN A 256 9.31 -18.61 -15.65
CA GLN A 256 10.07 -19.91 -15.46
C GLN A 256 11.64 -20.01 -15.48
N VAL A 257 12.32 -20.82 -14.62
CA VAL A 257 13.80 -20.82 -14.32
C VAL A 257 14.66 -21.24 -15.48
N GLY A 258 14.92 -20.28 -16.38
CA GLY A 258 16.09 -20.22 -17.24
C GLY A 258 16.25 -21.42 -18.16
N GLY A 259 15.55 -21.41 -19.30
CA GLY A 259 15.73 -22.43 -20.35
C GLY A 259 14.96 -23.71 -20.10
#